data_AF-A0A843DMQ8-F1
#
_entry.id   AF-A0A843DMQ8-F1
#
_cell.length_a   1.000
_cell.length_b   1.000
_cell.length_c   1.000
_cell.angle_alpha   90.00
_cell.angle_beta   90.00
_cell.angle_gamma   90.00
#
_symmetry.space_group_name_H-M   'P 1'
#
loop_
_entity.id
_entity.type
_entity.pdbx_description
1 polymer ?
#
loop_
_entity_poly.entity_id
_entity_poly.type
_entity_poly.pdbx_seq_one_letter_code
_entity_poly.pdbx_strand_id
1 'polypeptide(L)' 'MVGEVLSLMKDLAESGMTMIIVTHEMGFAREVADRVMFINDGVIQEENTPHEFFANPQHPRLKEFLSKVL' A
#
# COMPACT_ATOMS: atom_id res chain seq x y z
N MET A 1 -17.61 -8.39 5.96
CA MET A 1 -16.47 -9.22 6.40
C MET A 1 -15.12 -8.55 6.15
N VAL A 2 -14.79 -8.05 4.93
CA VAL A 2 -13.47 -7.39 4.69
C VAL A 2 -13.22 -6.21 5.63
N GLY A 3 -14.21 -5.34 5.85
CA GLY A 3 -14.06 -4.17 6.74
C GLY A 3 -13.72 -4.50 8.20
N GLU A 4 -14.22 -5.60 8.75
CA GLU A 4 -13.89 -6.03 10.12
C GLU A 4 -12.43 -6.45 10.23
N VAL A 5 -11.91 -7.16 9.21
CA VAL A 5 -10.50 -7.55 9.14
C VAL A 5 -9.60 -6.32 9.01
N LEU A 6 -9.97 -5.37 8.13
CA LEU A 6 -9.20 -4.13 7.97
C LEU A 6 -9.18 -3.28 9.25
N SER A 7 -10.30 -3.24 9.99
CA SER A 7 -10.35 -2.55 11.29
C SER A 7 -9.40 -3.18 12.30
N LEU A 8 -9.42 -4.52 12.43
CA LEU A 8 -8.51 -5.22 13.33
C LEU A 8 -7.03 -4.99 12.93
N MET A 9 -6.74 -5.00 11.63
CA MET A 9 -5.38 -4.73 11.14
C MET A 9 -4.94 -3.29 11.44
N LYS A 10 -5.86 -2.32 11.39
CA LYS A 10 -5.59 -0.94 11.76
C LYS A 10 -5.30 -0.81 13.27
N ASP A 11 -6.10 -1.45 14.12
CA ASP A 11 -5.86 -1.47 15.57
C ASP A 11 -4.48 -2.06 15.92
N LEU A 12 -4.07 -3.11 15.20
CA LEU A 12 -2.75 -3.73 15.37
C LEU A 12 -1.62 -2.78 14.96
N ALA A 13 -1.78 -2.05 13.86
CA ALA A 13 -0.79 -1.05 13.44
C ALA A 13 -0.69 0.11 14.46
N GLU A 14 -1.83 0.62 14.93
CA GLU A 14 -1.90 1.67 15.96
C GLU A 14 -1.30 1.23 17.31
N SER A 15 -1.33 -0.07 17.61
CA SER A 15 -0.68 -0.64 18.80
C SER A 15 0.86 -0.64 18.74
N GLY A 16 1.45 -0.25 17.59
CA GLY A 16 2.90 -0.20 17.37
C GLY A 16 3.49 -1.52 16.91
N MET A 17 2.67 -2.46 16.42
CA MET A 17 3.17 -3.71 15.86
C MET A 17 3.85 -3.47 14.51
N THR A 18 5.05 -4.03 14.32
CA THR A 18 5.68 -4.04 12.99
C THR A 18 4.93 -5.01 12.07
N MET A 19 4.44 -4.51 10.93
CA MET A 19 3.60 -5.28 10.01
C MET A 19 4.15 -5.24 8.58
N ILE A 20 4.10 -6.38 7.89
CA ILE A 20 4.28 -6.47 6.44
C ILE A 20 2.97 -6.99 5.87
N ILE A 21 2.38 -6.23 4.95
CA ILE A 21 1.05 -6.50 4.42
C ILE A 21 1.12 -6.51 2.91
N VAL A 22 0.72 -7.62 2.29
CA VAL A 22 0.51 -7.72 0.85
C VAL A 22 -0.99 -7.54 0.60
N THR A 23 -1.39 -6.46 -0.06
CA THR A 23 -2.80 -6.12 -0.24
C THR A 23 -3.07 -5.44 -1.58
N HIS A 24 -4.31 -5.57 -2.06
CA HIS A 24 -4.87 -4.77 -3.15
C HIS A 24 -5.85 -3.69 -2.65
N GLU A 25 -6.06 -3.59 -1.33
CA GLU A 25 -6.91 -2.59 -0.69
C GLU A 25 -6.16 -1.27 -0.54
N MET A 26 -6.16 -0.45 -1.60
CA MET A 26 -5.36 0.78 -1.67
C MET A 26 -5.75 1.82 -0.62
N GLY A 27 -7.04 1.90 -0.26
CA GLY A 27 -7.52 2.81 0.80
C GLY A 27 -6.91 2.48 2.16
N PHE A 28 -6.84 1.19 2.49
CA PHE A 28 -6.18 0.72 3.71
C PHE A 28 -4.68 1.01 3.69
N ALA A 29 -4.00 0.74 2.57
CA ALA A 29 -2.58 1.05 2.42
C ALA A 29 -2.30 2.57 2.55
N ARG A 30 -3.20 3.43 2.08
CA ARG A 30 -3.10 4.89 2.26
C ARG A 30 -3.24 5.34 3.71
N GLU A 31 -4.08 4.65 4.47
CA GLU A 31 -4.45 5.07 5.82
C GLU A 31 -3.48 4.56 6.89
N VAL A 32 -2.93 3.35 6.72
CA VAL A 32 -2.22 2.64 7.79
C VAL A 32 -0.73 2.44 7.51
N ALA A 33 -0.29 2.42 6.25
CA ALA A 33 1.09 2.08 5.94
C ALA A 33 2.04 3.27 6.15
N ASP A 34 3.22 3.02 6.73
CA ASP A 34 4.30 4.00 6.76
C ASP A 34 5.02 4.11 5.40
N ARG A 35 5.12 2.96 4.70
CA ARG A 35 5.80 2.79 3.41
C ARG A 35 4.99 1.84 2.53
N VAL A 36 4.98 2.10 1.23
CA VAL A 36 4.35 1.25 0.22
C VAL A 36 5.39 0.85 -0.82
N MET A 37 5.44 -0.43 -1.15
CA MET A 37 6.36 -1.00 -2.12
C MET A 37 5.59 -1.59 -3.30
N PHE A 38 5.98 -1.22 -4.52
CA PHE A 38 5.51 -1.85 -5.74
C PHE A 38 6.52 -2.89 -6.21
N ILE A 39 6.10 -4.15 -6.20
CA ILE A 39 6.91 -5.27 -6.66
C ILE A 39 6.40 -5.73 -8.02
N ASN A 40 7.28 -5.79 -9.00
CA ASN A 40 6.99 -6.31 -10.33
C ASN A 40 8.22 -7.01 -10.89
N ASP A 41 8.03 -8.16 -11.53
CA ASP A 41 9.10 -9.03 -12.05
C ASP A 41 10.16 -9.41 -11.01
N GLY A 42 9.70 -9.64 -9.76
CA GLY A 42 10.56 -10.07 -8.65
C GLY A 42 11.46 -8.98 -8.07
N VAL A 43 11.31 -7.72 -8.51
CA VAL A 43 12.09 -6.58 -8.01
C VAL A 43 11.18 -5.49 -7.44
N ILE A 44 11.69 -4.74 -6.45
CA ILE A 44 11.04 -3.54 -5.94
C ILE A 44 11.29 -2.44 -6.98
N GLN A 45 10.25 -2.11 -7.75
CA GLN A 45 10.33 -1.09 -8.79
C GLN A 45 10.14 0.32 -8.24
N GLU A 46 9.36 0.45 -7.17
CA GLU A 46 9.15 1.72 -6.49
C GLU A 46 8.83 1.50 -5.03
N GLU A 47 9.36 2.37 -4.19
CA GLU A 47 9.08 2.42 -2.77
C GLU A 47 8.96 3.87 -2.33
N ASN A 48 7.88 4.21 -1.62
CA ASN A 48 7.68 5.56 -1.10
C ASN A 48 6.69 5.60 0.08
N THR A 49 6.49 6.77 0.66
CA THR A 49 5.35 7.04 1.56
C THR A 49 4.04 6.86 0.79
N PRO A 50 2.92 6.51 1.44
CA PRO A 50 1.65 6.32 0.73
C PRO A 50 1.24 7.55 -0.09
N HIS A 51 1.42 8.76 0.47
CA HIS A 51 1.07 9.99 -0.24
C HIS A 51 1.81 10.11 -1.58
N GLU A 52 3.13 10.05 -1.57
CA GLU A 52 3.93 10.15 -2.80
C GLU A 52 3.68 8.97 -3.75
N PHE A 53 3.58 7.75 -3.21
CA PHE A 53 3.35 6.54 -3.99
C PHE A 53 2.06 6.60 -4.82
N PHE A 54 0.99 7.15 -4.25
CA PHE A 54 -0.33 7.22 -4.91
C PHE A 54 -0.56 8.52 -5.67
N ALA A 55 -0.07 9.66 -5.18
CA ALA A 55 -0.31 10.96 -5.80
C ALA A 55 0.72 11.30 -6.89
N ASN A 56 1.95 10.80 -6.75
CA ASN A 56 3.07 11.12 -7.62
C ASN A 56 3.96 9.89 -7.89
N PRO A 57 3.38 8.79 -8.41
CA PRO A 57 4.16 7.60 -8.77
C PRO A 57 5.22 7.97 -9.80
N GLN A 58 6.46 7.49 -9.64
CA GLN A 58 7.55 7.82 -10.57
C GLN A 58 7.71 6.76 -11.67
N HIS A 59 7.57 5.49 -11.31
CA HIS A 59 7.82 4.37 -12.19
C HIS A 59 6.69 4.20 -13.23
N PRO A 60 6.99 4.10 -14.54
CA PRO A 60 5.98 3.97 -15.59
C PRO A 60 5.04 2.77 -15.38
N ARG A 61 5.57 1.64 -14.91
CA ARG A 61 4.77 0.45 -14.60
C ARG A 61 3.82 0.67 -13.43
N LEU A 62 4.24 1.44 -12.41
CA LEU A 62 3.37 1.77 -11.28
C LEU A 62 2.25 2.71 -11.73
N LYS A 63 2.54 3.71 -12.57
CA LYS A 63 1.52 4.59 -13.17
C LYS A 63 0.45 3.78 -13.90
N GLU A 64 0.88 2.85 -14.75
CA GLU A 64 -0.03 1.98 -15.51
C GLU A 64 -0.83 1.02 -14.60
N PHE A 65 -0.21 0.52 -13.54
CA PHE A 65 -0.89 -0.31 -12.55
C PHE A 65 -1.97 0.49 -11.81
N LEU A 66 -1.61 1.66 -11.27
CA LEU A 66 -2.54 2.51 -10.53
C LEU A 66 -3.69 2.99 -11.42
N SER A 67 -3.47 3.28 -12.71
CA SER A 67 -4.56 3.68 -13.62
C SER A 67 -5.60 2.60 -13.92
N LYS A 68 -5.32 1.34 -13.58
CA LYS A 68 -6.26 0.22 -13.75
C LYS A 68 -6.98 -0.15 -12.46
N VAL A 69 -6.46 0.31 -11.31
CA VAL A 69 -6.91 -0.07 -9.97
C VAL A 69 -7.63 1.10 -9.28
N LEU A 70 -7.25 2.34 -9.59
CA LEU A 70 -7.90 3.58 -9.18
C LEU A 70 -8.87 4.05 -10.27
#